data_AF-A0A0P7YS49-F1
#
_entry.id   AF-A0A0P7YS49-F1
#
_cell.length_a   1.000
_cell.length_b   1.000
_cell.length_c   1.000
_cell.angle_alpha   90.00
_cell.angle_beta   90.00
_cell.angle_gamma   90.00
#
_symmetry.space_group_name_H-M   'P 1'
#
loop_
_entity.id
_entity.type
_entity.pdbx_description
1 polymer ?
#
loop_
_entity_poly.entity_id
_entity_poly.type
_entity_poly.pdbx_seq_one_letter_code
_entity_poly.pdbx_strand_id
1 'polypeptide(L)'
;MVGLDRSLHYHQVVPVEAVTETIQTLRDTYPVSNIVLGDQTHAKQWLQTLEQLPNAPRVILIDERYSSLEARDRYWQMYPPTGLGKLMPQSLRSIPRPIDDIVAILLIERYLKKLSGEG
;
A
#
# COMPACT_ATOMS: atom_id res chain seq x y z
N MET A 1 -0.81 -1.73 8.64
CA MET A 1 -0.13 -0.96 9.69
C MET A 1 1.36 -1.20 9.62
N VAL A 2 2.13 -0.12 9.45
CA VAL A 2 3.60 -0.16 9.46
C VAL A 2 4.09 0.82 10.51
N GLY A 3 5.03 0.38 11.35
CA GLY A 3 5.67 1.22 12.36
C GLY A 3 6.71 2.16 11.75
N LEU A 4 7.13 3.17 12.50
CA LEU A 4 8.23 4.06 12.09
C LEU A 4 9.58 3.33 11.96
N ASP A 5 9.70 2.20 12.65
CA ASP A 5 10.80 1.23 12.54
C ASP A 5 10.77 0.41 11.24
N ARG A 6 9.78 0.67 10.36
CA ARG A 6 9.53 -0.03 9.10
C ARG A 6 9.03 -1.47 9.29
N SER A 7 8.61 -1.86 10.49
CA SER A 7 8.03 -3.18 10.75
C SER A 7 6.56 -3.25 10.32
N LEU A 8 6.19 -4.33 9.62
CA LEU A 8 4.80 -4.61 9.25
C LEU A 8 4.09 -5.29 10.43
N HIS A 9 3.18 -4.56 11.09
CA HIS A 9 2.42 -5.09 12.24
C HIS A 9 1.08 -5.72 11.83
N TYR A 10 0.48 -5.24 10.74
CA TYR A 10 -0.81 -5.73 10.28
C TYR A 10 -0.97 -5.50 8.78
N HIS A 11 -1.50 -6.50 8.06
CA HIS A 11 -1.77 -6.44 6.63
C HIS A 11 -3.04 -7.24 6.32
N GLN A 12 -4.02 -6.59 5.69
CA GLN A 12 -5.27 -7.23 5.29
C GLN A 12 -5.88 -6.49 4.10
N VAL A 13 -6.46 -7.26 3.17
CA VAL A 13 -7.36 -6.76 2.13
C VAL A 13 -8.79 -6.80 2.67
N VAL A 14 -9.50 -5.69 2.60
CA VAL A 14 -10.88 -5.57 3.10
C VAL A 14 -11.82 -5.08 2.00
N PRO A 15 -13.10 -5.47 2.02
CA PRO A 15 -14.10 -4.92 1.12
C PRO A 15 -14.37 -3.44 1.45
N VAL A 16 -14.85 -2.68 0.46
CA VAL A 16 -15.00 -1.21 0.53
C VAL A 16 -15.90 -0.79 1.70
N GLU A 17 -16.99 -1.51 1.92
CA GLU A 17 -17.97 -1.29 2.98
C GLU A 17 -17.38 -1.46 4.40
N ALA A 18 -16.32 -2.24 4.56
CA ALA A 18 -15.69 -2.52 5.85
C ALA A 18 -14.49 -1.60 6.14
N VAL A 19 -14.07 -0.75 5.20
CA VAL A 19 -12.84 0.06 5.34
C VAL A 19 -12.91 0.99 6.54
N THR A 20 -14.00 1.73 6.71
CA THR A 20 -14.16 2.70 7.80
C THR A 20 -14.11 2.03 9.17
N GLU A 21 -14.83 0.93 9.35
CA GLU A 21 -14.85 0.15 10.59
C GLU A 21 -13.48 -0.46 10.90
N THR A 22 -12.82 -0.99 9.87
CA THR A 22 -11.46 -1.55 10.00
C THR A 22 -10.47 -0.48 10.44
N ILE A 23 -10.54 0.72 9.83
CA ILE A 23 -9.66 1.84 10.21
C ILE A 23 -9.90 2.24 11.67
N GLN A 24 -11.15 2.34 12.11
CA GLN A 24 -11.46 2.66 13.52
C GLN A 24 -10.90 1.60 14.47
N THR A 25 -11.15 0.32 14.22
CA THR A 25 -10.65 -0.80 15.03
C THR A 25 -9.12 -0.78 15.14
N LEU A 26 -8.43 -0.53 14.02
CA LEU A 26 -6.97 -0.43 14.01
C LEU A 26 -6.47 0.79 14.78
N ARG A 27 -7.22 1.89 14.78
CA ARG A 27 -6.89 3.12 15.53
C ARG A 27 -7.14 3.00 17.03
N ASP A 28 -8.07 2.14 17.43
CA ASP A 28 -8.28 1.81 18.85
C ASP A 28 -7.18 0.88 19.38
N THR A 29 -6.60 0.05 18.51
CA THR A 29 -5.55 -0.91 18.86
C THR A 29 -4.13 -0.31 18.78
N TYR A 30 -3.90 0.59 17.82
CA TYR A 30 -2.58 1.17 17.53
C TYR A 30 -2.65 2.71 17.52
N PRO A 31 -1.60 3.42 17.98
CA PRO A 31 -1.54 4.87 17.92
C PRO A 31 -1.25 5.37 16.49
N VAL A 32 -2.23 5.22 15.60
CA VAL A 32 -2.10 5.59 14.17
C VAL A 32 -2.16 7.10 14.02
N SER A 33 -1.03 7.69 13.62
CA SER A 33 -0.90 9.14 13.43
C SER A 33 -1.20 9.59 11.99
N ASN A 34 -1.01 8.70 11.01
CA ASN A 34 -1.11 9.02 9.60
C ASN A 34 -1.76 7.89 8.81
N ILE A 35 -2.54 8.26 7.79
CA ILE A 35 -3.01 7.34 6.76
C ILE A 35 -2.33 7.71 5.46
N VAL A 36 -1.67 6.75 4.83
CA VAL A 36 -1.13 6.90 3.48
C VAL A 36 -2.21 6.42 2.50
N LEU A 37 -2.57 7.29 1.56
CA LEU A 37 -3.54 7.01 0.52
C LEU A 37 -2.87 7.34 -0.81
N GLY A 38 -3.00 6.50 -1.84
CA GLY A 38 -2.48 6.87 -3.14
C GLY A 38 -3.43 7.80 -3.90
N ASP A 39 -2.87 8.57 -4.82
CA ASP A 39 -3.55 9.70 -5.48
C ASP A 39 -4.32 9.35 -6.76
N GLN A 40 -4.55 8.06 -7.01
CA GLN A 40 -5.27 7.56 -8.18
C GLN A 40 -6.80 7.61 -8.03
N THR A 41 -7.51 6.80 -8.83
CA THR A 41 -8.97 6.75 -8.90
C THR A 41 -9.57 6.54 -7.50
N HIS A 42 -10.63 7.30 -7.20
CA HIS A 42 -11.34 7.33 -5.91
C HIS A 42 -10.61 8.01 -4.74
N ALA A 43 -9.38 8.51 -4.89
CA ALA A 43 -8.66 9.19 -3.80
C ALA A 43 -9.44 10.35 -3.19
N LYS A 44 -10.15 11.15 -4.01
CA LYS A 44 -11.00 12.25 -3.53
C LYS A 44 -12.18 11.78 -2.67
N GLN A 45 -12.82 10.68 -3.07
CA GLN A 45 -13.94 10.11 -2.31
C GLN A 45 -13.45 9.58 -0.96
N TRP A 46 -12.34 8.84 -0.98
CA TRP A 46 -11.72 8.35 0.25
C TRP A 46 -11.25 9.46 1.17
N LEU A 47 -10.64 10.52 0.65
CA LEU A 47 -10.23 11.66 1.45
C LEU A 47 -11.42 12.26 2.20
N GLN A 48 -12.54 12.50 1.52
CA GLN A 48 -13.78 12.97 2.16
C GLN A 48 -14.27 11.99 3.23
N THR A 49 -14.29 10.69 2.96
CA THR A 49 -14.71 9.68 3.94
C THR A 49 -13.82 9.69 5.18
N LEU A 50 -12.49 9.78 5.01
CA LEU A 50 -11.51 9.76 6.10
C LEU A 50 -11.55 11.04 6.94
N GLU A 51 -11.82 12.19 6.32
CA GLU A 51 -11.97 13.48 7.00
C GLU A 51 -13.23 13.53 7.89
N GLN A 52 -14.27 12.74 7.57
CA GLN A 52 -15.47 12.63 8.39
C GLN A 52 -15.33 11.68 9.59
N LEU A 53 -14.19 11.00 9.74
CA LEU A 53 -13.98 10.10 10.86
C LEU A 53 -13.76 10.88 12.17
N PRO A 54 -14.22 10.34 13.33
CA PRO A 54 -13.89 10.93 14.62
C PRO A 54 -12.38 11.00 14.82
N ASN A 55 -11.90 12.13 15.35
CA ASN A 55 -10.48 12.45 15.47
C ASN A 55 -9.73 12.22 14.15
N ALA A 56 -10.24 12.73 13.03
CA ALA A 56 -9.77 12.41 11.68
C ALA A 56 -8.23 12.37 11.59
N PRO A 57 -7.66 11.24 11.13
CA PRO A 57 -6.21 11.10 11.03
C PRO A 57 -5.68 11.98 9.90
N ARG A 58 -4.41 12.38 9.99
CA ARG A 58 -3.77 13.08 8.88
C ARG A 58 -3.61 12.14 7.69
N VAL A 59 -4.31 12.43 6.59
CA VAL A 59 -4.17 11.70 5.33
C VAL A 59 -3.05 12.30 4.50
N ILE A 60 -2.17 11.45 3.96
CA ILE A 60 -1.05 11.84 3.12
C ILE A 60 -1.21 11.16 1.78
N LEU A 61 -1.38 11.98 0.74
CA LEU A 61 -1.44 11.51 -0.63
C LEU A 61 -0.05 11.20 -1.16
N ILE A 62 0.13 10.01 -1.69
CA ILE A 62 1.36 9.58 -2.34
C ILE A 62 1.06 9.31 -3.81
N ASP A 63 1.95 9.84 -4.66
CA ASP A 63 1.90 9.60 -6.09
C ASP A 63 2.00 8.11 -6.39
N GLU A 64 0.95 7.57 -6.99
CA GLU A 64 0.84 6.17 -7.38
C GLU A 64 1.30 5.92 -8.82
N ARG A 65 1.75 6.94 -9.56
CA ARG A 65 2.21 6.77 -10.95
C ARG A 65 3.31 5.71 -11.03
N TYR A 66 3.15 4.85 -12.03
CA TYR A 66 4.02 3.70 -12.31
C TYR A 66 4.10 2.64 -11.20
N SER A 67 3.31 2.75 -10.13
CA SER A 67 3.35 1.82 -8.99
C SER A 67 2.99 0.39 -9.40
N SER A 68 2.06 0.17 -10.33
CA SER A 68 1.72 -1.17 -10.83
C SER A 68 2.88 -1.85 -11.57
N LEU A 69 3.68 -1.07 -12.32
CA LEU A 69 4.86 -1.57 -13.01
C LEU A 69 5.98 -1.89 -12.00
N GLU A 70 6.24 -0.96 -11.07
CA GLU A 70 7.22 -1.18 -10.00
C GLU A 70 6.82 -2.37 -9.13
N ALA A 71 5.54 -2.53 -8.81
CA ALA A 71 5.02 -3.65 -8.04
C ALA A 71 5.15 -4.98 -8.77
N ARG A 72 4.99 -4.99 -10.10
CA ARG A 72 5.27 -6.15 -10.94
C ARG A 72 6.75 -6.54 -10.88
N ASP A 73 7.66 -5.59 -10.92
CA ASP A 73 9.10 -5.86 -10.81
C ASP A 73 9.46 -6.34 -9.40
N ARG A 74 8.91 -5.69 -8.38
CA ARG A 74 9.06 -6.06 -6.97
C ARG A 74 8.54 -7.47 -6.68
N TYR A 75 7.44 -7.89 -7.32
CA TYR A 75 6.93 -9.25 -7.21
C TYR A 75 8.00 -10.29 -7.60
N TRP A 76 8.69 -10.09 -8.73
CA TRP A 76 9.72 -11.03 -9.17
C TRP A 76 11.00 -10.97 -8.33
N GLN A 77 11.28 -9.86 -7.66
CA GLN A 77 12.35 -9.78 -6.66
C GLN A 77 12.02 -10.61 -5.41
N MET A 78 10.77 -10.57 -4.95
CA MET A 78 10.29 -11.32 -3.79
C MET A 78 10.06 -12.81 -4.09
N TYR A 79 9.56 -13.11 -5.28
CA TYR A 79 9.17 -14.44 -5.73
C TYR A 79 9.89 -14.75 -7.05
N PRO A 80 11.21 -15.01 -7.03
CA PRO A 80 11.96 -15.25 -8.23
C PRO A 80 11.42 -16.49 -8.97
N PRO A 81 11.34 -16.46 -10.31
CA PRO A 81 10.82 -17.57 -11.09
C PRO A 81 11.72 -18.80 -10.96
N THR A 82 11.12 -19.98 -10.86
CA THR A 82 11.82 -21.27 -10.79
C THR A 82 11.57 -22.11 -12.04
N GLY A 83 12.48 -23.05 -12.34
CA GLY A 83 12.37 -23.97 -13.48
C GLY A 83 12.26 -23.28 -14.85
N LEU A 84 11.34 -23.76 -15.69
CA LEU A 84 11.09 -23.25 -17.05
C LEU A 84 10.63 -21.77 -17.07
N GLY A 85 10.11 -21.25 -15.95
CA GLY A 85 9.73 -19.85 -15.82
C GLY A 85 10.91 -18.87 -15.95
N LYS A 86 12.15 -19.33 -15.72
CA LYS A 86 13.36 -18.50 -15.90
C LYS A 86 13.64 -18.15 -17.37
N LEU A 87 13.23 -19.00 -18.30
CA LEU A 87 13.50 -18.81 -19.74
C LEU A 87 12.48 -17.86 -20.42
N MET A 88 11.34 -17.60 -19.76
CA MET A 88 10.34 -16.67 -20.29
C MET A 88 10.68 -15.21 -19.93
N PRO A 89 10.55 -14.26 -20.88
CA PRO A 89 10.62 -12.82 -20.59
C PRO A 89 9.61 -12.40 -19.52
N GLN A 90 10.00 -11.47 -18.64
CA GLN A 90 9.17 -11.00 -17.52
C GLN A 90 7.83 -10.38 -17.97
N SER A 91 7.78 -9.76 -19.14
CA SER A 91 6.56 -9.21 -19.74
C SER A 91 5.52 -10.29 -20.08
N LEU A 92 5.95 -11.52 -20.37
CA LEU A 92 5.07 -12.64 -20.74
C LEU A 92 4.65 -13.52 -19.56
N ARG A 93 5.22 -13.31 -18.38
CA ARG A 93 4.85 -14.07 -17.18
C ARG A 93 3.53 -13.55 -16.62
N SER A 94 2.57 -14.43 -16.38
CA SER A 94 1.35 -14.06 -15.65
C SER A 94 1.66 -13.98 -14.15
N ILE A 95 1.16 -12.94 -13.46
CA ILE A 95 1.27 -12.84 -12.01
C ILE A 95 0.02 -13.53 -11.42
N PRO A 96 0.18 -14.63 -10.65
CA PRO A 96 -0.94 -15.42 -10.15
C PRO A 96 -1.66 -14.79 -8.93
N ARG A 97 -1.31 -13.55 -8.55
CA ARG A 97 -1.86 -12.85 -7.38
C ARG A 97 -2.20 -11.39 -7.72
N PRO A 98 -3.15 -10.77 -7.00
CA PRO A 98 -3.33 -9.33 -7.03
C PRO A 98 -2.02 -8.60 -6.71
N ILE A 99 -1.71 -7.58 -7.51
CA ILE A 99 -0.49 -6.76 -7.36
C ILE A 99 -0.75 -5.63 -6.36
N ASP A 100 -2.01 -5.33 -6.05
CA ASP A 100 -2.44 -4.22 -5.20
C ASP A 100 -1.80 -4.25 -3.80
N ASP A 101 -1.63 -5.44 -3.20
CA ASP A 101 -0.92 -5.59 -1.92
C ASP A 101 0.53 -5.06 -1.99
N ILE A 102 1.21 -5.29 -3.11
CA ILE A 102 2.59 -4.85 -3.33
C ILE A 102 2.61 -3.34 -3.59
N VAL A 103 1.62 -2.80 -4.30
CA VAL A 103 1.44 -1.36 -4.47
C VAL A 103 1.31 -0.67 -3.11
N ALA A 104 0.47 -1.19 -2.22
CA ALA A 104 0.32 -0.64 -0.87
C ALA A 104 1.64 -0.62 -0.08
N ILE A 105 2.45 -1.68 -0.17
CA ILE A 105 3.79 -1.74 0.44
C ILE A 105 4.70 -0.64 -0.15
N LEU A 106 4.75 -0.51 -1.48
CA LEU A 106 5.58 0.50 -2.15
C LEU A 106 5.19 1.94 -1.76
N LEU A 107 3.88 2.22 -1.61
CA LEU A 107 3.42 3.54 -1.18
C LEU A 107 3.91 3.88 0.24
N ILE A 108 3.87 2.91 1.14
CA ILE A 108 4.39 3.08 2.50
C ILE A 108 5.92 3.26 2.48
N GLU A 109 6.65 2.47 1.68
CA GLU A 109 8.11 2.63 1.53
C GLU A 109 8.46 4.03 0.98
N ARG A 110 7.74 4.51 -0.04
CA ARG A 110 7.91 5.87 -0.60
C ARG A 110 7.64 6.95 0.46
N TYR A 111 6.62 6.77 1.28
CA TYR A 111 6.32 7.68 2.38
C TYR A 111 7.45 7.71 3.43
N LEU A 112 7.95 6.54 3.85
CA LEU A 112 9.03 6.44 4.83
C LEU A 112 10.35 7.04 4.33
N LYS A 113 10.65 6.89 3.03
CA LYS A 113 11.79 7.58 2.39
C LYS A 113 11.65 9.10 2.43
N LYS A 114 10.47 9.64 2.08
CA LYS A 114 10.19 11.08 2.17
C LYS A 114 10.36 11.62 3.59
N LEU A 115 9.96 10.86 4.62
CA LEU A 115 10.17 11.25 6.01
C LEU A 115 11.64 11.24 6.43
N SER A 116 12.44 10.33 5.87
CA SER A 116 13.86 10.16 6.23
C SER A 116 14.79 11.16 5.51
N GLY A 117 14.28 11.94 4.56
CA GLY A 117 15.08 12.86 3.74
C GLY A 117 15.93 12.17 2.66
N GLU A 118 15.72 10.86 2.46
CA GLU A 118 16.37 10.06 1.43
C GLU A 118 15.59 10.24 0.11
N GLY A 119 15.88 11.32 -0.61
CA GLY A 119 15.30 11.67 -1.91
C GLY A 119 16.21 11.35 -3.07
#